data_AF-A0A962XMD3-F1
#
_entry.id   AF-A0A962XMD3-F1
#
_cell.length_a   1.000
_cell.length_b   1.000
_cell.length_c   1.000
_cell.angle_alpha   90.00
_cell.angle_beta   90.00
_cell.angle_gamma   90.00
#
_symmetry.space_group_name_H-M   'P 1'
#
loop_
_entity.id
_entity.type
_entity.pdbx_description
1 polymer ?
#
loop_
_entity_poly.entity_id
_entity_poly.type
_entity_poly.pdbx_seq_one_letter_code
_entity_poly.pdbx_strand_id
1 'polypeptide(L)'
;MFALTNKPEAGSRFYSALIQLSADHERGIDGMKVIQHMAGVLVETCLLFEEPDVALHSSFIGLGRLLGCDPAQGMMAPYALPPSHIVDYETERGRLAARLFFEEWLDCGFEFHDLILTIFHNVIVSWERMGVSREETFRLLVECSQRAMAYEISAQELCDIAIDHQVTYRGGAIAECISALSAVAGRRLAISMNSDQTCDLFRGSDLPENLDRVAYAMTQEAVRLGVPAGSDWRFGLPANDMPINAPLELIREMEPRCLHFFRVIHLTSPYDQAVACAKAAGRMVAVASGGEIPEIEPAIAKPLAMAAMTETYKYVCLDFDMVSY
;
A
#
# COMPACT_ATOMS: atom_id res chain seq x y z
N MET A 1 8.25 -33.17 21.96
CA MET A 1 6.77 -33.17 22.01
C MET A 1 6.33 -32.48 20.73
N PHE A 2 6.01 -33.25 19.69
CA PHE A 2 5.59 -32.71 18.39
C PHE A 2 4.12 -32.30 18.53
N ALA A 3 3.85 -31.00 18.64
CA ALA A 3 2.51 -30.51 18.39
C ALA A 3 2.28 -30.65 16.89
N LEU A 4 1.58 -31.71 16.47
CA LEU A 4 0.97 -31.78 15.15
C LEU A 4 -0.03 -30.62 15.09
N THR A 5 0.35 -29.53 14.44
CA THR A 5 -0.57 -28.48 14.03
C THR A 5 -1.71 -29.16 13.29
N ASN A 6 -2.94 -29.09 13.80
CA ASN A 6 -4.10 -29.67 13.12
C ASN A 6 -4.39 -28.82 11.87
N LYS A 7 -3.65 -29.07 10.78
CA LYS A 7 -3.66 -28.26 9.55
C LYS A 7 -5.08 -27.98 9.03
N PRO A 8 -6.02 -28.95 9.04
CA PRO A 8 -7.42 -28.69 8.71
C PRO A 8 -8.10 -27.64 9.61
N GLU A 9 -7.85 -27.66 10.92
CA GLU A 9 -8.42 -26.71 11.87
C GLU A 9 -7.80 -25.32 11.69
N ALA A 10 -6.48 -25.24 11.51
CA ALA A 10 -5.79 -23.99 11.18
C ALA A 10 -6.35 -23.38 9.88
N GLY A 11 -6.51 -24.20 8.82
CA GLY A 11 -7.09 -23.75 7.56
C GLY A 11 -8.56 -23.30 7.68
N SER A 12 -9.35 -23.97 8.52
CA SER A 12 -10.74 -23.56 8.79
C SER A 12 -10.84 -22.24 9.55
N ARG A 13 -10.00 -22.04 10.58
CA ARG A 13 -9.90 -20.76 11.30
C ARG A 13 -9.47 -19.64 10.35
N PHE A 14 -8.48 -19.91 9.51
CA PHE A 14 -7.97 -18.95 8.53
C PHE A 14 -9.04 -18.53 7.52
N TYR A 15 -9.72 -19.50 6.91
CA TYR A 15 -10.84 -19.24 6.01
C TYR A 15 -11.93 -18.41 6.68
N SER A 16 -12.33 -18.79 7.90
CA SER A 16 -13.36 -18.07 8.66
C SER A 16 -12.96 -16.62 8.95
N ALA A 17 -11.69 -16.39 9.29
CA ALA A 17 -11.17 -15.05 9.53
C ALA A 17 -11.21 -14.18 8.26
N LEU A 18 -10.81 -14.71 7.10
CA LEU A 18 -10.90 -13.97 5.83
C LEU A 18 -12.34 -13.57 5.51
N ILE A 19 -13.29 -14.48 5.68
CA ILE A 19 -14.70 -14.19 5.45
C ILE A 19 -15.24 -13.15 6.43
N GLN A 20 -14.87 -13.24 7.71
CA GLN A 20 -15.29 -12.27 8.74
C GLN A 20 -14.71 -10.87 8.48
N LEU A 21 -13.47 -10.76 7.99
CA LEU A 21 -12.85 -9.48 7.66
C LEU A 21 -13.56 -8.75 6.52
N SER A 22 -14.24 -9.50 5.65
CA SER A 22 -15.02 -9.01 4.50
C SER A 22 -16.53 -8.94 4.75
N ALA A 23 -17.00 -9.23 5.97
CA ALA A 23 -18.41 -9.19 6.31
C ALA A 23 -18.85 -7.76 6.66
N ASP A 24 -19.94 -7.32 6.03
CA ASP A 24 -20.72 -6.15 6.35
C ASP A 24 -22.05 -6.61 6.99
N HIS A 25 -22.38 -6.05 8.16
CA HIS A 25 -23.58 -6.44 8.91
C HIS A 25 -24.89 -6.24 8.14
N GLU A 26 -24.92 -5.32 7.17
CA GLU A 26 -26.11 -5.02 6.37
C GLU A 26 -26.05 -5.62 4.96
N ARG A 27 -24.85 -5.73 4.39
CA ARG A 27 -24.64 -6.07 2.96
C ARG A 27 -24.15 -7.50 2.71
N GLY A 28 -23.84 -8.25 3.77
CA GLY A 28 -23.30 -9.61 3.64
C GLY A 28 -21.80 -9.60 3.38
N ILE A 29 -21.29 -10.58 2.63
CA ILE A 29 -19.85 -10.73 2.37
C ILE A 29 -19.49 -10.03 1.06
N ASP A 30 -18.54 -9.09 1.13
CA ASP A 30 -17.98 -8.44 -0.05
C ASP A 30 -16.90 -9.32 -0.70
N GLY A 31 -17.21 -9.91 -1.86
CA GLY A 31 -16.30 -10.80 -2.58
C GLY A 31 -15.00 -10.12 -3.03
N MET A 32 -15.04 -8.83 -3.37
CA MET A 32 -13.83 -8.11 -3.79
C MET A 32 -12.87 -7.93 -2.61
N LYS A 33 -13.41 -7.63 -1.42
CA LYS A 33 -12.60 -7.57 -0.18
C LYS A 33 -11.96 -8.91 0.14
N VAL A 34 -12.68 -10.02 -0.03
CA VAL A 34 -12.09 -11.35 0.16
C VAL A 34 -10.92 -11.57 -0.80
N ILE A 35 -11.05 -11.20 -2.07
CA ILE A 35 -9.96 -11.27 -3.06
C ILE A 35 -8.77 -10.39 -2.64
N GLN A 36 -9.01 -9.18 -2.16
CA GLN A 36 -7.95 -8.27 -1.69
C GLN A 36 -7.25 -8.81 -0.44
N HIS A 37 -7.98 -9.40 0.50
CA HIS A 37 -7.37 -10.06 1.65
C HIS A 37 -6.55 -11.27 1.24
N MET A 38 -7.07 -12.11 0.33
CA MET A 38 -6.31 -13.24 -0.24
C MET A 38 -5.03 -12.75 -0.93
N ALA A 39 -5.10 -11.66 -1.69
CA ALA A 39 -3.92 -11.05 -2.31
C ALA A 39 -2.90 -10.58 -1.27
N GLY A 40 -3.35 -9.92 -0.20
CA GLY A 40 -2.51 -9.53 0.92
C GLY A 40 -1.81 -10.72 1.58
N VAL A 41 -2.57 -11.76 1.91
CA VAL A 41 -2.04 -13.01 2.47
C VAL A 41 -0.98 -13.60 1.54
N LEU A 42 -1.27 -13.66 0.23
CA LEU A 42 -0.35 -14.22 -0.74
C LEU A 42 0.98 -13.48 -0.72
N VAL A 43 0.94 -12.15 -0.82
CA VAL A 43 2.12 -11.29 -0.78
C VAL A 43 2.89 -11.48 0.53
N GLU A 44 2.23 -11.53 1.68
CA GLU A 44 2.90 -11.77 2.95
C GLU A 44 3.63 -13.10 3.00
N THR A 45 3.01 -14.17 2.50
CA THR A 45 3.69 -15.47 2.45
C THR A 45 4.83 -15.49 1.44
N CYS A 46 4.72 -14.74 0.34
CA CYS A 46 5.80 -14.63 -0.65
C CYS A 46 7.03 -13.89 -0.08
N LEU A 47 6.82 -12.93 0.85
CA LEU A 47 7.91 -12.22 1.54
C LEU A 47 8.72 -13.11 2.50
N LEU A 48 8.30 -14.36 2.75
CA LEU A 48 9.08 -15.34 3.49
C LEU A 48 10.24 -15.93 2.66
N PHE A 49 10.25 -15.71 1.35
CA PHE A 49 11.26 -16.23 0.43
C PHE A 49 12.25 -15.14 0.00
N GLU A 50 13.44 -15.56 -0.45
CA GLU A 50 14.52 -14.63 -0.86
C GLU A 50 14.13 -13.77 -2.08
N GLU A 51 13.43 -14.35 -3.05
CA GLU A 51 12.94 -13.68 -4.27
C GLU A 51 11.40 -13.64 -4.25
N PRO A 52 10.78 -12.65 -3.58
CA PRO A 52 9.34 -12.63 -3.33
C PRO A 52 8.50 -12.45 -4.60
N ASP A 53 9.03 -11.75 -5.61
CA ASP A 53 8.40 -11.57 -6.92
C ASP A 53 8.38 -12.88 -7.73
N VAL A 54 9.47 -13.63 -7.70
CA VAL A 54 9.58 -14.98 -8.31
C VAL A 54 8.68 -15.97 -7.58
N ALA A 55 8.62 -15.88 -6.25
CA ALA A 55 7.71 -16.69 -5.44
C ALA A 55 6.26 -16.38 -5.82
N LEU A 56 5.87 -15.12 -5.93
CA LEU A 56 4.51 -14.73 -6.32
C LEU A 56 4.11 -15.26 -7.70
N HIS A 57 4.99 -15.15 -8.70
CA HIS A 57 4.74 -15.73 -10.01
C HIS A 57 4.58 -17.26 -9.95
N SER A 58 5.44 -17.93 -9.19
CA SER A 58 5.36 -19.38 -8.96
C SER A 58 4.04 -19.77 -8.27
N SER A 59 3.55 -18.95 -7.33
CA SER A 59 2.26 -19.15 -6.67
C SER A 59 1.10 -19.08 -7.65
N PHE A 60 1.14 -18.16 -8.63
CA PHE A 60 0.11 -18.10 -9.67
C PHE A 60 0.14 -19.35 -10.56
N ILE A 61 1.31 -19.83 -10.95
CA ILE A 61 1.44 -21.08 -11.72
C ILE A 61 0.88 -22.26 -10.90
N GLY A 62 1.24 -22.33 -9.61
CA GLY A 62 0.74 -23.36 -8.69
C GLY A 62 -0.78 -23.33 -8.55
N LEU A 63 -1.35 -22.15 -8.30
CA LEU A 63 -2.80 -21.97 -8.18
C LEU A 63 -3.54 -22.25 -9.49
N GLY A 64 -3.00 -21.84 -10.63
CA GLY A 64 -3.56 -22.14 -11.95
C GLY A 64 -3.61 -23.65 -12.23
N ARG A 65 -2.58 -24.40 -11.82
CA ARG A 65 -2.58 -25.88 -11.88
C ARG A 65 -3.65 -26.49 -10.98
N LEU A 66 -3.83 -25.97 -9.77
CA LEU A 66 -4.88 -26.44 -8.85
C LEU A 66 -6.28 -26.14 -9.40
N LEU A 67 -6.48 -24.94 -9.93
CA LEU A 67 -7.75 -24.50 -10.52
C LEU A 67 -8.03 -25.15 -11.89
N GLY A 68 -7.02 -25.66 -12.58
CA GLY A 68 -7.15 -26.21 -13.94
C GLY A 68 -7.52 -25.15 -14.98
N CYS A 69 -7.16 -23.88 -14.75
CA CYS A 69 -7.41 -22.77 -15.67
C CYS A 69 -6.34 -21.68 -15.54
N ASP A 70 -6.21 -20.86 -16.58
CA ASP A 70 -5.41 -19.64 -16.56
C ASP A 70 -6.27 -18.43 -16.11
N PRO A 71 -5.65 -17.33 -15.65
CA PRO A 71 -6.38 -16.09 -15.41
C PRO A 71 -7.04 -15.59 -16.71
N ALA A 72 -8.22 -14.98 -16.58
CA ALA A 72 -8.91 -14.34 -17.70
C ALA A 72 -7.98 -13.36 -18.44
N GLN A 73 -8.10 -13.35 -19.77
CA GLN A 73 -7.24 -12.56 -20.67
C GLN A 73 -7.95 -11.30 -21.18
N GLY A 74 -7.17 -10.35 -21.65
CA GLY A 74 -7.66 -9.10 -22.24
C GLY A 74 -7.50 -7.88 -21.32
N MET A 75 -8.01 -6.74 -21.77
CA MET A 75 -7.95 -5.50 -20.99
C MET A 75 -8.97 -5.55 -19.86
N MET A 76 -8.50 -5.25 -18.65
CA MET A 76 -9.37 -5.09 -17.50
C MET A 76 -10.20 -3.81 -17.62
N ALA A 77 -11.49 -3.87 -17.27
CA ALA A 77 -12.33 -2.68 -17.26
C ALA A 77 -11.80 -1.65 -16.23
N PRO A 78 -11.85 -0.34 -16.51
CA PRO A 78 -11.29 0.68 -15.61
C PRO A 78 -11.85 0.66 -14.18
N TYR A 79 -13.07 0.15 -14.00
CA TYR A 79 -13.79 0.06 -12.73
C TYR A 79 -13.76 -1.36 -12.12
N ALA A 80 -13.02 -2.29 -12.71
CA ALA A 80 -12.96 -3.67 -12.21
C ALA A 80 -12.18 -3.79 -10.89
N LEU A 81 -11.28 -2.85 -10.62
CA LEU A 81 -10.53 -2.80 -9.37
C LEU A 81 -10.92 -1.55 -8.57
N PRO A 82 -10.98 -1.65 -7.23
CA PRO A 82 -11.14 -0.49 -6.37
C PRO A 82 -9.99 0.52 -6.55
N PRO A 83 -10.18 1.77 -6.10
CA PRO A 83 -9.10 2.75 -6.00
C PRO A 83 -7.89 2.24 -5.23
N SER A 84 -6.71 2.74 -5.59
CA SER A 84 -5.40 2.31 -5.05
C SER A 84 -5.32 2.29 -3.53
N HIS A 85 -5.86 3.31 -2.85
CA HIS A 85 -5.88 3.39 -1.39
C HIS A 85 -6.75 2.29 -0.74
N ILE A 86 -7.82 1.85 -1.41
CA ILE A 86 -8.67 0.74 -0.93
C ILE A 86 -7.96 -0.59 -1.15
N VAL A 87 -7.32 -0.78 -2.30
CA VAL A 87 -6.51 -1.97 -2.58
C VAL A 87 -5.43 -2.12 -1.53
N ASP A 88 -4.64 -1.08 -1.31
CA ASP A 88 -3.62 -1.07 -0.26
C ASP A 88 -4.21 -1.44 1.11
N TYR A 89 -5.24 -0.71 1.56
CA TYR A 89 -5.87 -0.93 2.86
C TYR A 89 -6.37 -2.36 3.07
N GLU A 90 -7.14 -2.91 2.14
CA GLU A 90 -7.70 -4.25 2.30
C GLU A 90 -6.63 -5.34 2.13
N THR A 91 -5.60 -5.12 1.28
CA THR A 91 -4.46 -6.04 1.20
C THR A 91 -3.62 -6.03 2.47
N GLU A 92 -3.41 -4.89 3.12
CA GLU A 92 -2.71 -4.81 4.41
C GLU A 92 -3.44 -5.57 5.52
N ARG A 93 -4.78 -5.54 5.55
CA ARG A 93 -5.57 -6.37 6.47
C ARG A 93 -5.35 -7.86 6.24
N GLY A 94 -5.25 -8.27 4.97
CA GLY A 94 -4.89 -9.64 4.59
C GLY A 94 -3.48 -10.03 5.04
N ARG A 95 -2.49 -9.16 4.83
CA ARG A 95 -1.11 -9.37 5.29
C ARG A 95 -1.02 -9.50 6.80
N LEU A 96 -1.69 -8.63 7.54
CA LEU A 96 -1.75 -8.70 9.00
C LEU A 96 -2.36 -10.02 9.47
N ALA A 97 -3.45 -10.47 8.84
CA ALA A 97 -4.01 -11.79 9.14
C ALA A 97 -2.98 -12.89 8.91
N ALA A 98 -2.29 -12.90 7.76
CA ALA A 98 -1.26 -13.89 7.48
C ALA A 98 -0.14 -13.92 8.54
N ARG A 99 0.35 -12.77 9.02
CA ARG A 99 1.34 -12.70 10.10
C ARG A 99 0.85 -13.35 11.38
N LEU A 100 -0.35 -13.00 11.83
CA LEU A 100 -0.93 -13.54 13.06
C LEU A 100 -1.10 -15.06 13.00
N PHE A 101 -1.52 -15.58 11.84
CA PHE A 101 -1.63 -17.03 11.65
C PHE A 101 -0.28 -17.72 11.48
N PHE A 102 0.71 -17.04 10.89
CA PHE A 102 2.06 -17.57 10.76
C PHE A 102 2.79 -17.64 12.10
N GLU A 103 2.56 -16.70 13.02
CA GLU A 103 3.10 -16.76 14.39
C GLU A 103 2.63 -18.00 15.17
N GLU A 104 1.39 -18.45 14.92
CA GLU A 104 0.85 -19.70 15.48
C GLU A 104 1.35 -20.96 14.74
N TRP A 105 1.98 -20.80 13.58
CA TRP A 105 2.42 -21.90 12.73
C TRP A 105 3.81 -22.40 13.14
N LEU A 106 3.86 -23.62 13.68
CA LEU A 106 5.09 -24.22 14.19
C LEU A 106 5.90 -24.99 13.13
N ASP A 107 5.34 -25.17 11.92
CA ASP A 107 5.98 -25.86 10.79
C ASP A 107 6.72 -24.85 9.87
N CYS A 108 7.22 -25.31 8.72
CA CYS A 108 8.00 -24.44 7.83
C CYS A 108 7.12 -23.53 6.95
N GLY A 109 7.69 -22.41 6.48
CA GLY A 109 7.00 -21.42 5.63
C GLY A 109 6.51 -21.97 4.29
N PHE A 110 7.20 -22.96 3.70
CA PHE A 110 6.75 -23.63 2.49
C PHE A 110 5.41 -24.36 2.70
N GLU A 111 5.28 -25.11 3.79
CA GLU A 111 4.03 -25.82 4.10
C GLU A 111 2.89 -24.87 4.43
N PHE A 112 3.18 -23.72 5.05
CA PHE A 112 2.19 -22.67 5.26
C PHE A 112 1.69 -22.11 3.93
N HIS A 113 2.60 -21.77 3.01
CA HIS A 113 2.25 -21.24 1.69
C HIS A 113 1.40 -22.23 0.87
N ASP A 114 1.74 -23.52 0.87
CA ASP A 114 0.98 -24.56 0.17
C ASP A 114 -0.44 -24.72 0.75
N LEU A 115 -0.59 -24.61 2.08
CA LEU A 115 -1.90 -24.60 2.74
C LEU A 115 -2.72 -23.39 2.28
N ILE A 116 -2.12 -22.20 2.20
CA ILE A 116 -2.78 -20.97 1.72
C ILE A 116 -3.30 -21.16 0.29
N LEU A 117 -2.48 -21.68 -0.63
CA LEU A 117 -2.91 -21.94 -2.02
C LEU A 117 -4.07 -22.95 -2.09
N THR A 118 -4.05 -23.97 -1.22
CA THR A 118 -5.14 -24.94 -1.11
C THR A 118 -6.45 -24.30 -0.63
N ILE A 119 -6.37 -23.38 0.35
CA ILE A 119 -7.53 -22.63 0.83
C ILE A 119 -8.08 -21.74 -0.28
N PHE A 120 -7.21 -21.03 -1.02
CA PHE A 120 -7.62 -20.16 -2.11
C PHE A 120 -8.32 -20.93 -3.23
N HIS A 121 -7.76 -22.08 -3.63
CA HIS A 121 -8.42 -23.00 -4.55
C HIS A 121 -9.84 -23.33 -4.10
N ASN A 122 -10.02 -23.72 -2.82
CA ASN A 122 -11.33 -24.09 -2.30
C ASN A 122 -12.32 -22.92 -2.27
N VAL A 123 -11.86 -21.69 -1.96
CA VAL A 123 -12.68 -20.48 -2.01
C VAL A 123 -13.18 -20.23 -3.43
N ILE A 124 -12.28 -20.22 -4.41
CA ILE A 124 -12.59 -19.92 -5.81
C ILE A 124 -13.54 -20.98 -6.40
N VAL A 125 -13.27 -22.26 -6.17
CA VAL A 125 -14.16 -23.36 -6.62
C VAL A 125 -15.53 -23.29 -5.95
N SER A 126 -15.60 -22.83 -4.69
CA SER A 126 -16.89 -22.63 -4.02
C SER A 126 -17.70 -21.50 -4.67
N TRP A 127 -17.08 -20.39 -5.05
CA TRP A 127 -17.77 -19.29 -5.72
C TRP A 127 -18.20 -19.64 -7.14
N GLU A 128 -17.46 -20.49 -7.83
CA GLU A 128 -17.88 -20.98 -9.14
C GLU A 128 -19.19 -21.78 -9.06
N ARG A 129 -19.38 -22.59 -8.01
CA ARG A 129 -20.67 -23.27 -7.78
C ARG A 129 -21.83 -22.29 -7.57
N MET A 130 -21.52 -21.03 -7.24
CA MET A 130 -22.49 -19.93 -7.10
C MET A 130 -22.62 -19.09 -8.38
N GLY A 131 -21.94 -19.46 -9.48
CA GLY A 131 -22.02 -18.80 -10.78
C GLY A 131 -20.97 -17.74 -11.05
N VAL A 132 -19.97 -17.56 -10.17
CA VAL A 132 -18.86 -16.61 -10.40
C VAL A 132 -17.76 -17.27 -11.23
N SER A 133 -17.27 -16.62 -12.28
CA SER A 133 -16.21 -17.20 -13.12
C SER A 133 -14.91 -17.40 -12.33
N ARG A 134 -14.38 -18.64 -12.34
CA ARG A 134 -13.09 -18.95 -11.72
C ARG A 134 -11.94 -18.19 -12.38
N GLU A 135 -11.97 -18.04 -13.72
CA GLU A 135 -10.92 -17.36 -14.49
C GLU A 135 -10.87 -15.86 -14.19
N GLU A 136 -12.03 -15.23 -14.04
CA GLU A 136 -12.15 -13.81 -13.67
C GLU A 136 -11.72 -13.57 -12.22
N THR A 137 -12.16 -14.45 -11.30
CA THR A 137 -11.74 -14.39 -9.90
C THR A 137 -10.22 -14.52 -9.79
N PHE A 138 -9.64 -15.46 -10.53
CA PHE A 138 -8.20 -15.66 -10.56
C PHE A 138 -7.48 -14.44 -11.15
N ARG A 139 -8.02 -13.82 -12.21
CA ARG A 139 -7.47 -12.56 -12.75
C ARG A 139 -7.47 -11.44 -11.72
N LEU A 140 -8.56 -11.24 -11.00
CA LEU A 140 -8.65 -10.21 -9.96
C LEU A 140 -7.65 -10.44 -8.82
N LEU A 141 -7.46 -11.71 -8.42
CA LEU A 141 -6.46 -12.08 -7.41
C LEU A 141 -5.04 -11.75 -7.88
N VAL A 142 -4.69 -12.11 -9.12
CA VAL A 142 -3.38 -11.80 -9.71
C VAL A 142 -3.11 -10.29 -9.67
N GLU A 143 -4.07 -9.49 -10.10
CA GLU A 143 -3.92 -8.04 -10.23
C GLU A 143 -3.82 -7.34 -8.87
N CYS A 144 -4.64 -7.75 -7.89
CA CYS A 144 -4.53 -7.25 -6.53
C CYS A 144 -3.18 -7.63 -5.90
N SER A 145 -2.72 -8.87 -6.12
CA SER A 145 -1.46 -9.35 -5.54
C SER A 145 -0.24 -8.65 -6.16
N GLN A 146 -0.25 -8.42 -7.47
CA GLN A 146 0.81 -7.67 -8.16
C GLN A 146 0.89 -6.22 -7.66
N ARG A 147 -0.26 -5.54 -7.49
CA ARG A 147 -0.28 -4.18 -6.92
C ARG A 147 0.19 -4.14 -5.47
N ALA A 148 -0.28 -5.07 -4.64
CA ALA A 148 0.14 -5.17 -3.25
C ALA A 148 1.65 -5.43 -3.13
N MET A 149 2.20 -6.34 -3.93
CA MET A 149 3.64 -6.58 -4.00
C MET A 149 4.40 -5.32 -4.44
N ALA A 150 3.89 -4.62 -5.47
CA ALA A 150 4.49 -3.38 -5.95
C ALA A 150 4.51 -2.29 -4.86
N TYR A 151 3.45 -2.13 -4.07
CA TYR A 151 3.42 -1.18 -2.95
C TYR A 151 4.45 -1.53 -1.87
N GLU A 152 4.63 -2.81 -1.57
CA GLU A 152 5.58 -3.25 -0.54
C GLU A 152 7.04 -3.13 -0.94
N ILE A 153 7.36 -3.54 -2.17
CA ILE A 153 8.69 -3.33 -2.72
C ILE A 153 8.96 -1.82 -2.81
N SER A 154 7.98 -1.03 -3.27
CA SER A 154 8.13 0.44 -3.32
C SER A 154 8.38 1.05 -1.94
N ALA A 155 7.67 0.60 -0.90
CA ALA A 155 7.84 1.13 0.44
C ALA A 155 9.27 0.91 0.97
N GLN A 156 9.93 -0.18 0.57
CA GLN A 156 11.31 -0.49 0.94
C GLN A 156 12.31 0.25 0.05
N GLU A 157 12.27 -0.01 -1.25
CA GLU A 157 13.26 0.47 -2.22
C GLU A 157 13.28 2.00 -2.33
N LEU A 158 12.13 2.67 -2.20
CA LEU A 158 12.10 4.13 -2.21
C LEU A 158 12.72 4.75 -0.94
N CYS A 159 12.67 4.05 0.20
CA CYS A 159 13.38 4.50 1.41
C CYS A 159 14.90 4.43 1.17
N ASP A 160 15.38 3.32 0.63
CA ASP A 160 16.80 3.12 0.35
C ASP A 160 17.31 4.11 -0.69
N ILE A 161 16.57 4.30 -1.80
CA ILE A 161 16.86 5.34 -2.79
C ILE A 161 16.91 6.73 -2.15
N ALA A 162 15.99 7.03 -1.22
CA ALA A 162 15.95 8.32 -0.54
C ALA A 162 17.16 8.53 0.38
N ILE A 163 17.53 7.51 1.17
CA ILE A 163 18.67 7.54 2.08
C ILE A 163 19.97 7.64 1.28
N ASP A 164 20.16 6.81 0.25
CA ASP A 164 21.36 6.84 -0.60
C ASP A 164 21.53 8.20 -1.27
N HIS A 165 20.43 8.81 -1.72
CA HIS A 165 20.52 10.09 -2.38
C HIS A 165 20.69 11.25 -1.40
N GLN A 166 19.80 11.40 -0.42
CA GLN A 166 19.77 12.59 0.44
C GLN A 166 20.82 12.50 1.54
N VAL A 167 21.00 11.35 2.19
CA VAL A 167 21.94 11.20 3.30
C VAL A 167 23.34 10.90 2.76
N THR A 168 23.50 9.82 1.99
CA THR A 168 24.84 9.36 1.58
C THR A 168 25.50 10.28 0.56
N TYR A 169 24.78 10.68 -0.49
CA TYR A 169 25.36 11.50 -1.57
C TYR A 169 25.39 12.99 -1.25
N ARG A 170 24.35 13.54 -0.61
CA ARG A 170 24.26 14.99 -0.33
C ARG A 170 24.70 15.41 1.08
N GLY A 171 24.82 14.47 2.02
CA GLY A 171 25.07 14.79 3.43
C GLY A 171 23.88 15.48 4.11
N GLY A 172 22.67 15.30 3.57
CA GLY A 172 21.41 15.79 4.13
C GLY A 172 20.93 14.96 5.32
N ALA A 173 19.81 15.38 5.90
CA ALA A 173 19.21 14.73 7.07
C ALA A 173 18.06 13.79 6.68
N ILE A 174 17.72 12.83 7.57
CA ILE A 174 16.55 11.95 7.37
C ILE A 174 15.24 12.74 7.22
N ALA A 175 15.15 13.92 7.83
CA ALA A 175 14.04 14.85 7.65
C ALA A 175 13.78 15.22 6.17
N GLU A 176 14.84 15.32 5.37
CA GLU A 176 14.75 15.62 3.93
C GLU A 176 14.21 14.41 3.16
N CYS A 177 14.55 13.19 3.53
CA CYS A 177 13.96 11.97 2.96
C CYS A 177 12.45 11.91 3.19
N ILE A 178 12.01 12.17 4.44
CA ILE A 178 10.59 12.23 4.81
C ILE A 178 9.86 13.27 3.97
N SER A 179 10.41 14.49 3.92
CA SER A 179 9.81 15.60 3.19
C SER A 179 9.77 15.33 1.68
N ALA A 180 10.84 14.78 1.11
CA ALA A 180 10.94 14.49 -0.31
C ALA A 180 9.90 13.44 -0.75
N LEU A 181 9.85 12.28 -0.08
CA LEU A 181 8.90 11.21 -0.43
C LEU A 181 7.44 11.65 -0.21
N SER A 182 7.17 12.38 0.88
CA SER A 182 5.84 12.92 1.16
C SER A 182 5.40 13.95 0.11
N ALA A 183 6.31 14.82 -0.31
CA ALA A 183 6.06 15.80 -1.35
C ALA A 183 5.82 15.14 -2.71
N VAL A 184 6.62 14.14 -3.07
CA VAL A 184 6.39 13.35 -4.30
C VAL A 184 5.02 12.68 -4.26
N ALA A 185 4.61 12.10 -3.12
CA ALA A 185 3.27 11.53 -2.97
C ALA A 185 2.16 12.56 -3.24
N GLY A 186 2.25 13.75 -2.63
CA GLY A 186 1.30 14.85 -2.85
C GLY A 186 1.25 15.30 -4.31
N ARG A 187 2.42 15.39 -4.97
CA ARG A 187 2.52 15.74 -6.40
C ARG A 187 1.89 14.68 -7.30
N ARG A 188 2.20 13.39 -7.09
CA ARG A 188 1.64 12.29 -7.89
C ARG A 188 0.13 12.20 -7.74
N LEU A 189 -0.39 12.45 -6.54
CA LEU A 189 -1.83 12.53 -6.29
C LEU A 189 -2.45 13.69 -7.07
N ALA A 190 -1.89 14.90 -7.00
CA ALA A 190 -2.39 16.05 -7.75
C ALA A 190 -2.43 15.78 -9.27
N ILE A 191 -1.37 15.17 -9.82
CA ILE A 191 -1.32 14.75 -11.23
C ILE A 191 -2.39 13.69 -11.55
N SER A 192 -2.64 12.75 -10.63
CA SER A 192 -3.65 11.70 -10.83
C SER A 192 -5.08 12.22 -10.96
N MET A 193 -5.33 13.39 -10.37
CA MET A 193 -6.66 13.99 -10.32
C MET A 193 -7.02 14.77 -11.58
N ASN A 194 -6.18 14.80 -12.63
CA ASN A 194 -6.36 15.62 -13.85
C ASN A 194 -6.70 17.08 -13.51
N SER A 195 -5.68 17.93 -13.65
CA SER A 195 -5.61 19.34 -13.25
C SER A 195 -6.82 20.25 -13.47
N ASP A 196 -7.78 19.91 -14.33
CA ASP A 196 -8.73 20.90 -14.85
C ASP A 196 -10.12 20.87 -14.17
N GLN A 197 -10.51 19.80 -13.45
CA GLN A 197 -11.88 19.71 -12.86
C GLN A 197 -12.01 18.97 -11.52
N THR A 198 -10.97 18.28 -11.05
CA THR A 198 -11.10 17.33 -9.93
C THR A 198 -10.06 17.51 -8.82
N CYS A 199 -9.19 18.52 -8.89
CA CYS A 199 -8.40 18.88 -7.73
C CYS A 199 -9.24 19.70 -6.74
N ASP A 200 -9.67 19.05 -5.66
CA ASP A 200 -10.36 19.73 -4.58
C ASP A 200 -9.37 20.60 -3.79
N LEU A 201 -9.61 21.90 -3.79
CA LEU A 201 -8.89 22.83 -2.93
C LEU A 201 -9.38 22.74 -1.48
N PHE A 202 -8.50 23.08 -0.55
CA PHE A 202 -8.80 23.10 0.89
C PHE A 202 -9.98 24.01 1.21
N ARG A 203 -10.93 23.51 1.99
CA ARG A 203 -12.03 24.30 2.54
C ARG A 203 -11.81 24.46 4.04
N GLY A 204 -11.19 25.58 4.44
CA GLY A 204 -10.79 25.77 5.84
C GLY A 204 -9.71 24.76 6.22
N SER A 205 -9.81 24.15 7.41
CA SER A 205 -8.84 23.18 7.92
C SER A 205 -8.96 21.77 7.33
N ASP A 206 -9.98 21.52 6.51
CA ASP A 206 -10.29 20.17 6.03
C ASP A 206 -9.38 19.77 4.86
N LEU A 207 -8.87 18.54 4.93
CA LEU A 207 -8.12 17.92 3.85
C LEU A 207 -9.10 17.49 2.74
N PRO A 208 -8.75 17.72 1.46
CA PRO A 208 -9.40 17.07 0.33
C PRO A 208 -9.47 15.55 0.53
N GLU A 209 -10.61 14.94 0.18
CA GLU A 209 -10.89 13.53 0.51
C GLU A 209 -9.80 12.57 -0.03
N ASN A 210 -9.37 12.77 -1.27
CA ASN A 210 -8.33 11.92 -1.87
C ASN A 210 -6.94 12.15 -1.24
N LEU A 211 -6.66 13.36 -0.75
CA LEU A 211 -5.43 13.64 -0.02
C LEU A 211 -5.44 12.98 1.35
N ASP A 212 -6.57 13.04 2.07
CA ASP A 212 -6.75 12.36 3.34
C ASP A 212 -6.59 10.84 3.21
N ARG A 213 -7.13 10.23 2.16
CA ARG A 213 -6.96 8.80 1.85
C ARG A 213 -5.51 8.38 1.60
N VAL A 214 -4.71 9.21 0.91
CA VAL A 214 -3.28 8.93 0.68
C VAL A 214 -2.45 9.17 1.95
N ALA A 215 -2.75 10.25 2.67
CA ALA A 215 -2.15 10.52 3.97
C ALA A 215 -2.44 9.36 4.95
N TYR A 216 -3.63 8.79 4.91
CA TYR A 216 -3.98 7.63 5.72
C TYR A 216 -3.07 6.43 5.44
N ALA A 217 -2.75 6.12 4.18
CA ALA A 217 -1.79 5.05 3.83
C ALA A 217 -0.39 5.30 4.45
N MET A 218 0.10 6.55 4.39
CA MET A 218 1.34 6.96 5.07
C MET A 218 1.25 6.75 6.59
N THR A 219 0.15 7.17 7.22
CA THR A 219 -0.02 7.03 8.67
C THR A 219 -0.09 5.58 9.11
N GLN A 220 -0.80 4.73 8.37
CA GLN A 220 -0.94 3.30 8.67
C GLN A 220 0.42 2.61 8.61
N GLU A 221 1.22 2.91 7.58
CA GLU A 221 2.55 2.32 7.42
C GLU A 221 3.49 2.71 8.57
N ALA A 222 3.48 3.97 9.00
CA ALA A 222 4.30 4.42 10.12
C ALA A 222 3.86 3.80 11.45
N VAL A 223 2.54 3.78 11.72
CA VAL A 223 2.00 3.21 12.96
C VAL A 223 2.26 1.72 13.05
N ARG A 224 2.14 1.01 11.93
CA ARG A 224 2.47 -0.42 11.82
C ARG A 224 3.92 -0.71 12.22
N LEU A 225 4.83 0.23 11.99
CA LEU A 225 6.25 0.13 12.32
C LEU A 225 6.60 0.74 13.69
N GLY A 226 5.61 1.02 14.54
CA GLY A 226 5.81 1.40 15.93
C GLY A 226 5.74 2.89 16.23
N VAL A 227 5.40 3.74 15.25
CA VAL A 227 5.17 5.17 15.52
C VAL A 227 3.87 5.34 16.31
N PRO A 228 3.84 6.09 17.43
CA PRO A 228 2.64 6.24 18.23
C PRO A 228 1.46 6.83 17.44
N ALA A 229 0.26 6.27 17.55
CA ALA A 229 -0.92 6.77 16.84
C ALA A 229 -1.53 8.06 17.46
N GLY A 230 -1.21 8.38 18.71
CA GLY A 230 -2.00 9.27 19.58
C GLY A 230 -1.98 10.78 19.32
N SER A 231 -1.35 11.28 18.25
CA SER A 231 -1.39 12.69 17.89
C SER A 231 -1.98 12.85 16.49
N ASP A 232 -2.92 13.78 16.32
CA ASP A 232 -3.36 14.19 14.98
C ASP A 232 -2.12 14.63 14.18
N TRP A 233 -1.87 13.97 13.06
CA TRP A 233 -0.69 14.24 12.21
C TRP A 233 -0.75 15.64 11.59
N ARG A 234 -1.92 16.28 11.64
CA ARG A 234 -2.16 17.66 11.23
C ARG A 234 -1.78 18.68 12.31
N PHE A 235 -1.55 18.23 13.54
CA PHE A 235 -1.20 19.12 14.65
C PHE A 235 0.16 19.77 14.39
N GLY A 236 0.20 21.11 14.30
CA GLY A 236 1.41 21.87 14.00
C GLY A 236 1.59 22.24 12.53
N LEU A 237 0.64 21.92 11.66
CA LEU A 237 0.60 22.48 10.30
C LEU A 237 0.38 24.01 10.36
N PRO A 238 1.04 24.78 9.47
CA PRO A 238 0.81 26.22 9.38
C PRO A 238 -0.67 26.48 9.09
N ALA A 239 -1.22 27.52 9.70
CA ALA A 239 -2.56 27.97 9.36
C ALA A 239 -2.60 28.41 7.90
N ASN A 240 -3.80 28.37 7.28
CA ASN A 240 -3.99 28.74 5.88
C ASN A 240 -3.73 30.23 5.55
N ASP A 241 -3.20 30.99 6.52
CA ASP A 241 -2.77 32.38 6.38
C ASP A 241 -1.29 32.51 5.97
N MET A 242 -0.56 31.39 5.86
CA MET A 242 0.80 31.35 5.33
C MET A 242 0.83 31.08 3.82
N PRO A 243 1.79 31.70 3.08
CA PRO A 243 1.97 31.40 1.67
C PRO A 243 2.40 29.94 1.50
N ILE A 244 2.00 29.36 0.36
CA ILE A 244 2.32 27.96 0.05
C ILE A 244 3.83 27.77 -0.02
N ASN A 245 4.32 26.76 0.69
CA ASN A 245 5.76 26.50 0.80
C ASN A 245 6.09 25.04 0.48
N ALA A 246 5.82 24.64 -0.77
CA ALA A 246 6.17 23.31 -1.25
C ALA A 246 7.70 23.14 -1.35
N PRO A 247 8.29 22.00 -0.92
CA PRO A 247 9.73 21.75 -1.00
C PRO A 247 10.17 21.38 -2.43
N LEU A 248 10.11 22.35 -3.34
CA LEU A 248 10.32 22.13 -4.78
C LEU A 248 11.69 21.55 -5.13
N GLU A 249 12.74 21.91 -4.40
CA GLU A 249 14.10 21.38 -4.62
C GLU A 249 14.15 19.88 -4.33
N LEU A 250 13.60 19.45 -3.20
CA LEU A 250 13.53 18.03 -2.83
C LEU A 250 12.71 17.21 -3.83
N ILE A 251 11.61 17.78 -4.35
CA ILE A 251 10.79 17.13 -5.38
C ILE A 251 11.58 16.96 -6.67
N ARG A 252 12.25 18.02 -7.16
CA ARG A 252 13.01 18.00 -8.42
C ARG A 252 14.10 16.95 -8.42
N GLU A 253 14.64 16.64 -7.24
CA GLU A 253 15.67 15.62 -7.07
C GLU A 253 15.10 14.22 -6.90
N MET A 254 14.05 14.07 -6.08
CA MET A 254 13.52 12.76 -5.73
C MET A 254 12.60 12.19 -6.81
N GLU A 255 11.73 13.01 -7.40
CA GLU A 255 10.71 12.55 -8.36
C GLU A 255 11.30 11.77 -9.55
N PRO A 256 12.39 12.21 -10.21
CA PRO A 256 12.97 11.44 -11.32
C PRO A 256 13.44 10.03 -10.93
N ARG A 257 13.90 9.86 -9.69
CA ARG A 257 14.36 8.57 -9.16
C ARG A 257 13.18 7.65 -8.86
N CYS A 258 12.16 8.17 -8.17
CA CYS A 258 10.90 7.45 -7.97
C CYS A 258 10.29 7.02 -9.31
N LEU A 259 10.22 7.92 -10.30
CA LEU A 259 9.69 7.62 -11.63
C LEU A 259 10.55 6.62 -12.41
N HIS A 260 11.87 6.59 -12.20
CA HIS A 260 12.71 5.54 -12.76
C HIS A 260 12.37 4.18 -12.15
N PHE A 261 12.33 4.10 -10.83
CA PHE A 261 11.95 2.88 -10.11
C PHE A 261 10.56 2.38 -10.50
N PHE A 262 9.54 3.26 -10.52
CA PHE A 262 8.18 2.90 -10.91
C PHE A 262 8.06 2.35 -12.34
N ARG A 263 8.91 2.82 -13.26
CA ARG A 263 8.98 2.27 -14.62
C ARG A 263 9.53 0.83 -14.63
N VAL A 264 10.50 0.54 -13.77
CA VAL A 264 11.09 -0.80 -13.64
C VAL A 264 10.06 -1.80 -13.10
N ILE A 265 9.30 -1.40 -12.08
CA ILE A 265 8.26 -2.28 -11.47
C ILE A 265 6.89 -2.18 -12.16
N HIS A 266 6.81 -1.49 -13.30
CA HIS A 266 5.58 -1.27 -14.07
C HIS A 266 4.40 -0.64 -13.30
N LEU A 267 4.67 0.16 -12.28
CA LEU A 267 3.66 0.92 -11.54
C LEU A 267 3.34 2.23 -12.27
N THR A 268 2.42 2.21 -13.23
CA THR A 268 2.21 3.32 -14.18
C THR A 268 1.20 4.37 -13.74
N SER A 269 0.22 4.00 -12.92
CA SER A 269 -0.82 4.92 -12.46
C SER A 269 -0.25 5.97 -11.51
N PRO A 270 -0.48 7.28 -11.75
CA PRO A 270 -0.06 8.32 -10.83
C PRO A 270 -0.68 8.17 -9.42
N TYR A 271 -1.88 7.59 -9.31
CA TYR A 271 -2.50 7.34 -8.01
C TYR A 271 -1.80 6.18 -7.27
N ASP A 272 -1.46 5.11 -7.98
CA ASP A 272 -0.68 4.00 -7.39
C ASP A 272 0.68 4.50 -6.90
N GLN A 273 1.34 5.36 -7.69
CA GLN A 273 2.62 5.97 -7.32
C GLN A 273 2.49 6.90 -6.11
N ALA A 274 1.37 7.62 -5.97
CA ALA A 274 1.10 8.45 -4.81
C ALA A 274 0.99 7.60 -3.53
N VAL A 275 0.23 6.51 -3.58
CA VAL A 275 0.09 5.55 -2.46
C VAL A 275 1.45 4.91 -2.13
N ALA A 276 2.21 4.47 -3.14
CA ALA A 276 3.53 3.89 -2.97
C ALA A 276 4.52 4.88 -2.30
N CYS A 277 4.59 6.13 -2.77
CA CYS A 277 5.42 7.16 -2.15
C CYS A 277 4.95 7.51 -0.73
N ALA A 278 3.63 7.53 -0.48
CA ALA A 278 3.07 7.77 0.85
C ALA A 278 3.46 6.67 1.84
N LYS A 279 3.43 5.40 1.43
CA LYS A 279 3.93 4.29 2.24
C LYS A 279 5.42 4.42 2.51
N ALA A 280 6.23 4.68 1.49
CA ALA A 280 7.66 4.92 1.68
C ALA A 280 7.93 6.08 2.66
N ALA A 281 7.18 7.17 2.56
CA ALA A 281 7.26 8.28 3.51
C ALA A 281 6.88 7.85 4.95
N GLY A 282 5.83 7.04 5.11
CA GLY A 282 5.41 6.50 6.40
C GLY A 282 6.50 5.61 7.03
N ARG A 283 7.15 4.79 6.21
CA ARG A 283 8.29 3.98 6.62
C ARG A 283 9.49 4.85 7.01
N MET A 284 9.80 5.90 6.26
CA MET A 284 10.84 6.87 6.65
C MET A 284 10.53 7.59 7.96
N VAL A 285 9.26 7.93 8.22
CA VAL A 285 8.84 8.50 9.52
C VAL A 285 9.13 7.49 10.64
N ALA A 286 8.87 6.21 10.43
CA ALA A 286 9.19 5.16 11.40
C ALA A 286 10.69 4.96 11.59
N VAL A 287 11.49 5.02 10.52
CA VAL A 287 12.96 4.98 10.60
C VAL A 287 13.50 6.12 11.45
N ALA A 288 12.97 7.34 11.29
CA ALA A 288 13.45 8.51 12.03
C ALA A 288 12.92 8.58 13.48
N SER A 289 11.70 8.11 13.70
CA SER A 289 10.92 8.40 14.93
C SER A 289 10.61 7.17 15.77
N GLY A 290 11.04 5.98 15.32
CA GLY A 290 10.90 4.74 16.06
C GLY A 290 11.99 4.55 17.12
N GLY A 291 11.75 3.61 18.04
CA GLY A 291 12.72 3.23 19.08
C GLY A 291 12.65 4.07 20.36
N GLU A 292 13.50 3.73 21.33
CA GLU A 292 13.55 4.41 22.65
C GLU A 292 14.15 5.82 22.57
N ILE A 293 15.06 6.05 21.61
CA ILE A 293 15.73 7.33 21.39
C ILE A 293 15.59 7.66 19.89
N PRO A 294 14.51 8.35 19.49
CA PRO A 294 14.29 8.71 18.09
C PRO A 294 15.30 9.76 17.63
N GLU A 295 15.68 9.72 16.35
CA GLU A 295 16.47 10.80 15.72
C GLU A 295 15.62 12.06 15.56
N ILE A 296 14.34 11.88 15.21
CA ILE A 296 13.34 12.93 15.11
C ILE A 296 12.14 12.53 15.95
N GLU A 297 11.75 13.36 16.92
CA GLU A 297 10.56 13.13 17.72
C GLU A 297 9.32 12.92 16.82
N PRO A 298 8.45 11.93 17.11
CA PRO A 298 7.22 11.70 16.33
C PRO A 298 6.35 12.94 16.20
N ALA A 299 6.37 13.83 17.21
CA ALA A 299 5.64 15.10 17.21
C ALA A 299 6.18 16.11 16.18
N ILE A 300 7.36 15.89 15.61
CA ILE A 300 8.01 16.72 14.58
C ILE A 300 7.96 16.02 13.21
N ALA A 301 8.26 14.71 13.17
CA ALA A 301 8.30 13.97 11.90
C ALA A 301 6.94 13.87 11.22
N LYS A 302 5.85 13.67 11.98
CA LYS A 302 4.49 13.55 11.41
C LYS A 302 4.02 14.85 10.76
N PRO A 303 4.09 16.03 11.44
CA PRO A 303 3.67 17.27 10.81
C PRO A 303 4.59 17.67 9.65
N LEU A 304 5.88 17.33 9.70
CA LEU A 304 6.81 17.54 8.59
C LEU A 304 6.35 16.79 7.32
N ALA A 305 6.04 15.49 7.45
CA ALA A 305 5.54 14.67 6.35
C ALA A 305 4.21 15.23 5.79
N MET A 306 3.27 15.54 6.68
CA MET A 306 1.97 16.09 6.30
C MET A 306 2.09 17.46 5.62
N ALA A 307 2.96 18.34 6.11
CA ALA A 307 3.19 19.66 5.52
C ALA A 307 3.75 19.51 4.11
N ALA A 308 4.79 18.70 3.93
CA ALA A 308 5.40 18.48 2.62
C ALA A 308 4.41 17.91 1.59
N MET A 309 3.59 16.93 1.97
CA MET A 309 2.55 16.35 1.11
C MET A 309 1.47 17.39 0.76
N THR A 310 0.94 18.08 1.78
CA THR A 310 -0.17 19.03 1.66
C THR A 310 0.22 20.25 0.83
N GLU A 311 1.35 20.88 1.16
CA GLU A 311 1.81 22.08 0.47
C GLU A 311 2.16 21.80 -0.98
N THR A 312 2.71 20.61 -1.28
CA THR A 312 2.97 20.19 -2.65
C THR A 312 1.68 19.93 -3.43
N TYR A 313 0.70 19.26 -2.82
CA TYR A 313 -0.60 19.06 -3.45
C TYR A 313 -1.26 20.40 -3.81
N LYS A 314 -1.32 21.33 -2.85
CA LYS A 314 -1.83 22.70 -3.07
C LYS A 314 -1.07 23.42 -4.18
N TYR A 315 0.26 23.42 -4.13
CA TYR A 315 1.11 24.08 -5.11
C TYR A 315 0.77 23.61 -6.53
N VAL A 316 0.72 22.29 -6.73
CA VAL A 316 0.48 21.70 -8.05
C VAL A 316 -0.92 22.06 -8.55
N CYS A 317 -1.95 21.94 -7.71
CA CYS A 317 -3.31 22.24 -8.15
C CYS A 317 -3.53 23.72 -8.50
N LEU A 318 -2.90 24.64 -7.77
CA LEU A 318 -3.00 26.07 -8.06
C LEU A 318 -2.13 26.50 -9.26
N ASP A 319 -0.96 25.89 -9.46
CA ASP A 319 -0.11 26.15 -10.63
C ASP A 319 -0.82 25.74 -11.92
N PHE A 320 -1.58 24.63 -11.90
CA PHE A 320 -2.39 24.23 -13.06
C PHE A 320 -3.61 25.12 -13.32
N ASP A 321 -4.28 25.63 -12.28
CA ASP A 321 -5.36 26.62 -12.45
C ASP A 321 -4.86 27.91 -13.12
N MET A 322 -3.59 28.27 -12.93
CA MET A 322 -2.99 29.46 -13.57
C MET A 322 -2.59 29.25 -15.04
N VAL A 323 -2.49 28.01 -15.53
CA VAL A 323 -2.14 27.71 -16.94
C VAL A 323 -3.41 27.62 -17.82
N SER A 324 -4.59 27.64 -17.22
CA SER A 324 -5.89 27.44 -17.88
C SER A 324 -6.65 28.76 -18.21
N TYR A 325 -5.98 29.92 -18.17
CA TYR A 325 -6.55 31.23 -18.53
C TYR A 325 -5.86 31.88 -19.74
#